data_AF-A0A7G8Q1C3-F1
#
_entry.id   AF-A0A7G8Q1C3-F1
#
_cell.length_a   1.000
_cell.length_b   1.000
_cell.length_c   1.000
_cell.angle_alpha   90.00
_cell.angle_beta   90.00
_cell.angle_gamma   90.00
#
_symmetry.space_group_name_H-M   'P 1'
#
loop_
_entity.id
_entity.type
_entity.pdbx_description
1 polymer ?
#
loop_
_entity_poly.entity_id
_entity_poly.type
_entity_poly.pdbx_seq_one_letter_code
_entity_poly.pdbx_strand_id
1 'polypeptide(L)'
;MSFRLPLLVAGVLALSACSWLPFHHKQAATPESTTTSAPAAPVHQALMKTMIGDVRYDLPNAVPADAVLIVTLADVSRQDVAARTVSEERIQPVGPSPVDFMLSYDPADLRDGVDFAINVRLQQGEKLLAINDTRTSVLGRSSENGPVSITLKAVP
;
A
#
# COMPACT_ATOMS: atom_id res chain seq x y z
N MET A 1 -33.29 4.95 -47.71
CA MET A 1 -32.50 5.06 -48.95
C MET A 1 -31.12 4.50 -48.67
N SER A 2 -30.82 3.34 -49.24
CA SER A 2 -29.52 2.68 -49.22
C SER A 2 -28.57 3.39 -50.18
N PHE A 3 -27.30 3.59 -49.84
CA PHE A 3 -26.23 3.66 -50.84
C PHE A 3 -24.93 3.05 -50.30
N ARG A 4 -24.42 2.08 -51.07
CA ARG A 4 -23.19 1.31 -50.89
C ARG A 4 -22.02 1.99 -51.63
N LEU A 5 -20.78 1.75 -51.12
CA LEU A 5 -19.43 1.62 -51.75
C LEU A 5 -19.12 2.32 -53.10
N PRO A 6 -17.88 2.80 -53.40
CA PRO A 6 -16.64 1.99 -53.55
C PRO A 6 -15.37 2.69 -52.96
N LEU A 7 -14.29 2.03 -52.52
CA LEU A 7 -13.31 1.13 -53.18
C LEU A 7 -12.23 1.83 -54.03
N LEU A 8 -10.98 1.70 -53.55
CA LEU A 8 -9.67 1.68 -54.22
C LEU A 8 -9.17 2.89 -55.05
N VAL A 9 -8.03 3.44 -54.65
CA VAL A 9 -6.88 3.64 -55.56
C VAL A 9 -5.59 3.28 -54.84
N ALA A 10 -4.91 2.26 -55.37
CA ALA A 10 -3.54 1.89 -55.05
C ALA A 10 -2.54 2.81 -55.77
N GLY A 11 -1.41 3.11 -55.14
CA GLY A 11 -0.25 3.77 -55.74
C GLY A 11 1.02 3.04 -55.34
N VAL A 12 1.76 2.56 -56.34
CA VAL A 12 2.84 1.57 -56.31
C VAL A 12 4.21 2.27 -56.49
N LEU A 13 5.30 1.54 -56.18
CA LEU A 13 6.71 1.68 -56.67
C LEU A 13 7.59 2.68 -55.87
N ALA A 14 8.86 2.41 -55.56
CA ALA A 14 9.79 1.37 -56.00
C ALA A 14 11.04 1.28 -55.09
N LEU A 15 11.62 0.06 -55.06
CA LEU A 15 13.04 -0.30 -55.13
C LEU A 15 14.07 0.43 -54.26
N SER A 16 14.70 -0.32 -53.35
CA SER A 16 16.17 -0.35 -53.34
C SER A 16 16.67 -1.70 -52.80
N ALA A 17 17.61 -2.27 -53.53
CA ALA A 17 18.19 -3.59 -53.35
C ALA A 17 19.26 -3.61 -52.25
N CYS A 18 19.53 -4.79 -51.67
CA CYS A 18 20.90 -5.23 -51.36
C CYS A 18 20.96 -6.72 -50.99
N SER A 19 21.58 -7.49 -51.90
CA SER A 19 22.53 -8.58 -51.73
C SER A 19 22.32 -9.76 -50.75
N TRP A 20 22.43 -10.96 -51.34
CA TRP A 20 22.64 -12.28 -50.75
C TRP A 20 23.88 -12.36 -49.83
N LEU A 21 23.72 -12.85 -48.60
CA LEU A 21 24.67 -13.76 -47.93
C LEU A 21 23.95 -14.62 -46.86
N PRO A 22 24.18 -15.95 -46.79
CA PRO A 22 23.74 -16.78 -45.68
C PRO A 22 24.89 -16.92 -44.67
N PHE A 23 24.89 -16.10 -43.62
CA PHE A 23 25.71 -16.35 -42.44
C PHE A 23 24.80 -16.56 -41.23
N HIS A 24 24.75 -17.81 -40.77
CA HIS A 24 24.12 -18.20 -39.52
C HIS A 24 24.78 -17.43 -38.37
N HIS A 25 24.04 -16.51 -37.75
CA HIS A 25 24.26 -16.08 -36.37
C HIS A 25 22.97 -16.28 -35.60
N LYS A 26 22.98 -17.25 -34.70
CA LYS A 26 21.98 -17.38 -33.63
C LYS A 26 22.18 -16.19 -32.69
N GLN A 27 21.21 -15.28 -32.60
CA GLN A 27 21.10 -14.36 -31.48
C GLN A 27 19.72 -14.50 -30.85
N ALA A 28 19.74 -15.04 -29.63
CA ALA A 28 18.69 -14.84 -28.65
C ALA A 28 18.80 -13.41 -28.12
N ALA A 29 17.73 -12.63 -28.23
CA ALA A 29 17.45 -11.49 -27.37
C ALA A 29 16.01 -10.99 -27.57
N THR A 30 15.38 -10.64 -26.45
CA THR A 30 14.31 -9.64 -26.27
C THR A 30 12.93 -9.92 -26.89
N PRO A 31 11.90 -10.25 -26.09
CA PRO A 31 10.56 -9.79 -26.41
C PRO A 31 10.55 -8.26 -26.39
N GLU A 32 10.08 -7.72 -27.50
CA GLU A 32 9.95 -6.32 -27.82
C GLU A 32 9.10 -5.60 -26.77
N SER A 33 9.66 -4.54 -26.19
CA SER A 33 8.86 -3.50 -25.55
C SER A 33 8.05 -2.79 -26.62
N THR A 34 6.89 -3.36 -26.93
CA THR A 34 5.80 -2.63 -27.58
C THR A 34 5.21 -1.70 -26.52
N THR A 35 5.76 -0.50 -26.37
CA THR A 35 5.09 0.55 -25.58
C THR A 35 3.97 1.13 -26.42
N THR A 36 2.85 0.42 -26.43
CA THR A 36 1.54 1.00 -26.68
C THR A 36 1.36 2.17 -25.72
N SER A 37 1.23 3.38 -26.26
CA SER A 37 0.81 4.57 -25.52
C SER A 37 -0.62 4.33 -25.03
N ALA A 38 -0.73 3.82 -23.80
CA ALA A 38 -1.97 3.78 -23.05
C ALA A 38 -2.29 5.21 -22.57
N PRO A 39 -3.54 5.68 -22.68
CA PRO A 39 -3.91 6.98 -22.15
C PRO A 39 -3.58 7.02 -20.65
N ALA A 40 -2.78 8.01 -20.25
CA ALA A 40 -2.45 8.24 -18.86
C ALA A 40 -3.75 8.37 -18.07
N ALA A 41 -4.01 7.39 -17.20
CA ALA A 41 -5.05 7.52 -16.18
C ALA A 41 -4.82 8.84 -15.43
N PRO A 42 -5.89 9.54 -15.00
CA PRO A 42 -5.73 10.78 -14.25
C PRO A 42 -4.82 10.50 -13.04
N VAL A 43 -3.70 11.22 -12.96
CA VAL A 43 -2.84 11.20 -11.79
C VAL A 43 -3.61 11.86 -10.66
N HIS A 44 -4.22 11.05 -9.79
CA HIS A 44 -4.83 11.55 -8.56
C HIS A 44 -3.69 12.04 -7.68
N GLN A 45 -3.56 13.37 -7.53
CA GLN A 45 -2.65 13.95 -6.55
C GLN A 45 -3.28 13.75 -5.17
N ALA A 46 -2.92 12.63 -4.54
CA ALA A 46 -3.47 12.28 -3.24
C ALA A 46 -2.84 13.18 -2.16
N LEU A 47 -3.68 13.93 -1.44
CA LEU A 47 -3.24 14.75 -0.30
C LEU A 47 -3.18 13.87 0.94
N MET A 48 -2.01 13.30 1.22
CA MET A 48 -1.79 12.48 2.41
C MET A 48 -2.00 13.29 3.69
N LYS A 49 -2.62 12.65 4.69
CA LYS A 49 -2.68 13.14 6.06
C LYS A 49 -1.83 12.27 6.96
N THR A 50 -1.46 12.82 8.13
CA THR A 50 -0.67 12.11 9.13
C THR A 50 -1.39 12.12 10.45
N MET A 51 -1.45 10.96 11.10
CA MET A 51 -1.82 10.81 12.50
C MET A 51 -0.56 10.58 13.33
N ILE A 52 -0.50 11.22 14.50
CA ILE A 52 0.62 11.08 15.44
C ILE A 52 0.15 10.43 16.72
N GLY A 53 1.05 9.77 17.43
CA GLY A 53 0.76 9.19 18.73
C GLY A 53 1.98 8.56 19.39
N ASP A 54 1.78 7.99 20.57
CA ASP A 54 2.79 7.27 21.33
C ASP A 54 2.33 5.87 21.73
N VAL A 55 3.28 4.95 21.83
CA VAL A 55 3.07 3.58 22.28
C VAL A 55 3.85 3.33 23.56
N ARG A 56 3.17 2.85 24.59
CA ARG A 56 3.74 2.47 25.89
C ARG A 56 3.75 0.95 26.06
N TYR A 57 4.76 0.43 26.75
CA TYR A 57 4.92 -1.00 26.98
C TYR A 57 4.60 -1.38 28.43
N ASP A 58 3.63 -2.27 28.63
CA ASP A 58 3.38 -2.96 29.89
C ASP A 58 3.74 -4.44 29.72
N LEU A 59 5.05 -4.72 29.78
CA LEU A 59 5.63 -6.03 29.48
C LEU A 59 6.45 -6.53 30.68
N PRO A 60 6.44 -7.85 30.97
CA PRO A 60 7.20 -8.43 32.08
C PRO A 60 8.71 -8.44 31.83
N ASN A 61 9.14 -8.33 30.57
CA ASN A 61 10.54 -8.35 30.15
C ASN A 61 10.84 -7.19 29.21
N ALA A 62 12.13 -6.87 29.06
CA ALA A 62 12.58 -5.86 28.11
C ALA A 62 12.23 -6.25 26.66
N VAL A 63 11.99 -5.24 25.83
CA VAL A 63 11.76 -5.42 24.39
C VAL A 63 13.07 -5.91 23.73
N PRO A 64 13.04 -7.04 22.98
CA PRO A 64 14.20 -7.50 22.23
C PRO A 64 14.68 -6.49 21.19
N ALA A 65 15.99 -6.42 20.94
CA ALA A 65 16.59 -5.45 20.01
C ALA A 65 16.18 -5.67 18.54
N ASP A 66 15.78 -6.89 18.18
CA ASP A 66 15.30 -7.28 16.86
C ASP A 66 13.77 -7.22 16.73
N ALA A 67 13.06 -6.69 17.75
CA ALA A 67 11.62 -6.52 17.68
C ALA A 67 11.20 -5.48 16.62
N VAL A 68 9.98 -5.63 16.12
CA VAL A 68 9.32 -4.70 15.17
C VAL A 68 8.00 -4.26 15.78
N LEU A 69 7.79 -2.95 15.83
CA LEU A 69 6.51 -2.35 16.21
C LEU A 69 5.73 -2.01 14.94
N ILE A 70 4.51 -2.55 14.83
CA ILE A 70 3.64 -2.39 13.67
C ILE A 70 2.39 -1.64 14.13
N VAL A 71 2.15 -0.46 13.57
CA VAL A 71 0.98 0.37 13.84
C VAL A 71 0.08 0.37 12.62
N THR A 72 -1.16 -0.04 12.76
CA THR A 72 -2.10 -0.22 11.65
C THR A 72 -3.37 0.59 11.88
N LEU A 73 -3.72 1.47 10.93
CA LEU A 73 -5.06 2.04 10.83
C LEU A 73 -5.94 1.07 10.07
N ALA A 74 -7.05 0.64 10.67
CA ALA A 74 -7.96 -0.32 10.07
C ALA A 74 -9.42 0.14 10.14
N ASP A 75 -10.19 -0.16 9.07
CA ASP A 75 -11.64 -0.10 9.07
C ASP A 75 -12.18 -1.31 9.84
N VAL A 76 -12.82 -1.04 10.97
CA VAL A 76 -13.36 -2.01 11.92
C VAL A 76 -14.89 -1.97 11.97
N SER A 77 -15.53 -1.44 10.93
CA SER A 77 -17.00 -1.37 10.85
C SER A 77 -17.69 -2.72 10.68
N ARG A 78 -16.96 -3.75 10.23
CA ARG A 78 -17.48 -5.11 10.04
C ARG A 78 -16.95 -6.03 11.15
N GLN A 79 -17.86 -6.71 11.84
CA GLN A 79 -17.51 -7.56 12.99
C GLN A 79 -17.20 -9.01 12.61
N ASP A 80 -17.74 -9.51 11.48
CA ASP A 80 -17.65 -10.93 11.10
C ASP A 80 -16.49 -11.26 10.16
N VAL A 81 -15.64 -10.29 9.84
CA VAL A 81 -14.51 -10.46 8.92
C VAL A 81 -13.27 -9.77 9.45
N ALA A 82 -12.11 -10.18 8.95
CA ALA A 82 -10.88 -9.44 9.20
C ALA A 82 -11.03 -7.96 8.79
N ALA A 83 -10.55 -7.07 9.65
CA ALA A 83 -10.56 -5.63 9.42
C ALA A 83 -9.75 -5.29 8.16
N ARG A 84 -10.22 -4.32 7.37
CA ARG A 84 -9.48 -3.82 6.21
C ARG A 84 -8.40 -2.86 6.69
N THR A 85 -7.15 -3.16 6.38
CA THR A 85 -6.05 -2.20 6.57
C THR A 85 -6.20 -1.00 5.64
N VAL A 86 -6.13 0.19 6.21
CA VAL A 86 -6.08 1.47 5.50
C VAL A 86 -4.64 1.92 5.34
N SER A 87 -3.85 1.84 6.41
CA SER A 87 -2.43 2.16 6.41
C SER A 87 -1.69 1.36 7.48
N GLU A 88 -0.41 1.13 7.28
CA GLU A 88 0.49 0.46 8.20
C GLU A 88 1.81 1.21 8.27
N GLU A 89 2.33 1.39 9.48
CA GLU A 89 3.66 1.90 9.77
C GLU A 89 4.45 0.84 10.54
N ARG A 90 5.72 0.65 10.16
CA ARG A 90 6.62 -0.34 10.77
C ARG A 90 7.86 0.34 11.31
N ILE A 91 8.08 0.23 12.61
CA ILE A 91 9.19 0.87 13.33
C ILE A 91 10.20 -0.21 13.74
N GLN A 92 11.43 -0.08 13.22
CA GLN A 92 12.59 -0.90 13.59
C GLN A 92 13.88 -0.09 13.36
N PRO A 93 14.84 -0.05 14.31
CA PRO A 93 14.76 -0.64 15.64
C PRO A 93 13.72 0.05 16.52
N VAL A 94 13.10 -0.72 17.43
CA VAL A 94 12.13 -0.19 18.40
C VAL A 94 12.88 0.46 19.56
N GLY A 95 12.50 1.71 19.89
CA GLY A 95 13.11 2.48 20.97
C GLY A 95 12.58 2.15 22.38
N PRO A 96 13.06 2.85 23.42
CA PRO A 96 12.49 2.76 24.76
C PRO A 96 11.06 3.33 24.81
N SER A 97 10.23 2.83 25.71
CA SER A 97 8.88 3.36 25.94
C SER A 97 8.91 4.74 26.63
N PRO A 98 8.07 5.71 26.21
CA PRO A 98 7.15 5.65 25.08
C PRO A 98 7.83 5.79 23.72
N VAL A 99 7.29 5.11 22.70
CA VAL A 99 7.75 5.19 21.30
C VAL A 99 6.75 5.99 20.49
N ASP A 100 7.19 7.11 19.92
CA ASP A 100 6.37 7.93 19.04
C ASP A 100 6.20 7.27 17.67
N PHE A 101 5.04 7.48 17.05
CA PHE A 101 4.78 7.05 15.68
C PHE A 101 4.11 8.16 14.86
N MET A 102 4.30 8.06 13.55
CA MET A 102 3.60 8.87 12.55
C MET A 102 3.00 7.91 11.52
N LEU A 103 1.68 7.92 11.38
CA LEU A 103 0.97 7.07 10.45
C LEU A 103 0.36 7.91 9.34
N SER A 104 0.87 7.78 8.12
CA SER A 104 0.36 8.51 6.95
C SER A 104 -0.75 7.73 6.26
N TYR A 105 -1.81 8.40 5.85
CA TYR A 105 -2.95 7.77 5.18
C TYR A 105 -3.55 8.70 4.12
N ASP A 106 -4.20 8.11 3.11
CA ASP A 106 -5.02 8.84 2.14
C ASP A 106 -6.42 9.07 2.71
N PRO A 107 -6.90 10.30 2.87
CA PRO A 107 -8.29 10.57 3.25
C PRO A 107 -9.31 9.95 2.29
N ALA A 108 -8.97 9.71 1.02
CA ALA A 108 -9.84 9.07 0.06
C ALA A 108 -10.11 7.59 0.37
N ASP A 109 -9.27 6.94 1.17
CA ASP A 109 -9.50 5.57 1.65
C ASP A 109 -10.49 5.50 2.82
N LEU A 110 -10.83 6.65 3.42
CA LEU A 110 -11.80 6.73 4.51
C LEU A 110 -13.22 6.74 3.94
N ARG A 111 -13.95 5.65 4.17
CA ARG A 111 -15.37 5.56 3.82
C ARG A 111 -16.23 6.34 4.81
N ASP A 112 -17.30 6.94 4.33
CA ASP A 112 -18.27 7.62 5.19
C ASP A 112 -19.03 6.63 6.10
N GLY A 113 -19.32 7.08 7.33
CA GLY A 113 -20.18 6.33 8.26
C GLY A 113 -19.56 5.05 8.85
N VAL A 114 -18.26 4.82 8.66
CA VAL A 114 -17.54 3.67 9.23
C VAL A 114 -16.71 4.06 10.46
N ASP A 115 -16.28 3.06 11.22
CA ASP A 115 -15.33 3.25 12.32
C ASP A 115 -13.94 2.83 11.89
N PHE A 116 -12.94 3.63 12.29
CA PHE A 116 -11.55 3.22 12.21
C PHE A 116 -10.97 3.03 13.61
N ALA A 117 -9.93 2.21 13.69
CA ALA A 117 -9.18 2.00 14.90
C ALA A 117 -7.70 1.82 14.59
N ILE A 118 -6.86 2.19 15.57
CA ILE A 118 -5.45 1.85 15.58
C ILE A 118 -5.28 0.49 16.26
N ASN A 119 -4.56 -0.40 15.58
CA ASN A 119 -4.06 -1.65 16.13
C ASN A 119 -2.53 -1.57 16.18
N VAL A 120 -1.93 -2.03 17.27
CA VAL A 120 -0.49 -2.01 17.44
C VAL A 120 -0.01 -3.38 17.86
N ARG A 121 0.98 -3.91 17.17
CA ARG A 121 1.58 -5.21 17.45
C ARG A 121 3.09 -5.05 17.62
N LEU A 122 3.63 -5.67 18.66
CA LEU A 122 5.08 -5.82 18.84
C LEU A 122 5.45 -7.27 18.54
N GLN A 123 6.31 -7.50 17.56
CA GLN A 123 6.68 -8.84 17.10
C GLN A 123 8.19 -9.04 17.13
N GLN A 124 8.62 -10.29 17.30
CA GLN A 124 10.00 -10.74 17.08
C GLN A 124 9.96 -11.91 16.08
N GLY A 125 10.36 -11.66 14.83
CA GLY A 125 10.06 -12.59 13.73
C GLY A 125 8.56 -12.85 13.63
N GLU A 126 8.16 -14.12 13.61
CA GLU A 126 6.75 -14.54 13.57
C GLU A 126 6.06 -14.53 14.95
N LYS A 127 6.81 -14.31 16.03
CA LYS A 127 6.28 -14.35 17.40
C LYS A 127 5.65 -13.00 17.77
N LEU A 128 4.37 -13.00 18.10
CA LEU A 128 3.71 -11.87 18.74
C LEU A 128 4.15 -11.76 20.20
N LEU A 129 4.74 -10.62 20.58
CA LEU A 129 5.18 -10.34 21.95
C LEU A 129 4.11 -9.56 22.72
N ALA A 130 3.51 -8.56 22.08
CA ALA A 130 2.54 -7.68 22.70
C ALA A 130 1.54 -7.11 21.69
N ILE A 131 0.37 -6.72 22.19
CA ILE A 131 -0.69 -6.08 21.42
C ILE A 131 -1.44 -5.07 22.30
N ASN A 132 -2.13 -4.09 21.71
CA ASN A 132 -3.09 -3.27 22.45
C ASN A 132 -4.33 -4.12 22.78
N ASP A 133 -4.72 -4.18 24.06
CA ASP A 133 -5.86 -4.96 24.55
C ASP A 133 -7.17 -4.15 24.58
N THR A 134 -7.06 -2.85 24.35
CA THR A 134 -8.19 -1.91 24.27
C THR A 134 -8.29 -1.35 22.86
N ARG A 135 -9.53 -1.15 22.39
CA ARG A 135 -9.78 -0.57 21.07
C ARG A 135 -9.51 0.94 21.10
N THR A 136 -8.53 1.39 20.33
CA THR A 136 -8.25 2.81 20.10
C THR A 136 -9.02 3.28 18.87
N SER A 137 -10.24 3.81 19.06
CA SER A 137 -11.06 4.30 17.95
C SER A 137 -10.58 5.66 17.48
N VAL A 138 -10.47 5.86 16.17
CA VAL A 138 -9.98 7.10 15.55
C VAL A 138 -10.77 7.39 14.29
N LEU A 139 -10.77 8.65 13.84
CA LEU A 139 -11.39 9.11 12.60
C LEU A 139 -12.87 8.66 12.46
N GLY A 140 -13.44 8.81 11.27
CA GLY A 140 -14.80 8.37 10.96
C GLY A 140 -15.82 8.86 12.00
N ARG A 141 -16.66 7.95 12.51
CA ARG A 141 -17.70 8.28 13.51
C ARG A 141 -17.14 8.78 14.85
N SER A 142 -15.92 8.41 15.23
CA SER A 142 -15.32 8.90 16.48
C SER A 142 -14.92 10.37 16.40
N SER A 143 -14.61 10.86 15.19
CA SER A 143 -14.05 12.20 14.94
C SER A 143 -12.75 12.51 15.71
N GLU A 144 -12.09 11.50 16.29
CA GLU A 144 -10.82 11.65 17.00
C GLU A 144 -9.65 11.62 16.00
N ASN A 145 -8.86 12.69 15.94
CA ASN A 145 -7.77 12.83 14.96
C ASN A 145 -6.36 12.75 15.60
N GLY A 146 -6.28 12.48 16.91
CA GLY A 146 -5.04 12.39 17.69
C GLY A 146 -4.61 13.71 18.38
N PRO A 147 -3.44 13.72 19.06
CA PRO A 147 -2.52 12.59 19.23
C PRO A 147 -3.13 11.47 20.08
N VAL A 148 -2.83 10.21 19.73
CA VAL A 148 -3.32 9.04 20.45
C VAL A 148 -2.24 8.40 21.31
N SER A 149 -2.60 7.90 22.50
CA SER A 149 -1.68 7.18 23.38
C SER A 149 -2.17 5.75 23.57
N ILE A 150 -1.30 4.77 23.33
CA ILE A 150 -1.68 3.35 23.27
C ILE A 150 -0.77 2.55 24.19
N THR A 151 -1.35 1.74 25.08
CA THR A 151 -0.58 0.81 25.92
C THR A 151 -0.65 -0.60 25.34
N LEU A 152 0.50 -1.24 25.16
CA LEU A 152 0.59 -2.65 24.80
C LEU A 152 0.70 -3.51 26.04
N LYS A 153 0.06 -4.68 25.99
CA LYS A 153 0.22 -5.74 26.98
C LYS A 153 0.81 -6.98 26.35
N ALA A 154 1.58 -7.71 27.15
CA ALA A 154 2.13 -8.99 26.74
C ALA A 154 1.00 -9.97 26.38
N VAL A 155 1.22 -10.76 25.33
CA VAL A 155 0.36 -11.90 25.03
C VAL A 155 0.62 -13.01 26.06
N PRO A 156 -0.41 -13.66 26.62
CA PRO A 156 -0.25 -14.79 27.55
C PRO A 156 0.53 -15.98 26.98
#